data_AF-A0A3D5ZJI1-F1
#
_entry.id   AF-A0A3D5ZJI1-F1
#
_cell.length_a   1.000
_cell.length_b   1.000
_cell.length_c   1.000
_cell.angle_alpha   90.00
_cell.angle_beta   90.00
_cell.angle_gamma   90.00
#
_symmetry.space_group_name_H-M   'P 1'
#
loop_
_entity.id
_entity.type
_entity.pdbx_description
1 polymer ?
#
loop_
_entity_poly.entity_id
_entity_poly.type
_entity_poly.pdbx_seq_one_letter_code
_entity_poly.pdbx_strand_id
1 'polypeptide(L)' 'MMGEYIIYYRGKIVGGIYDDRLLVKKTKSALELMPAAICDFPYEGAKEMLLVDKIDNKEFLKKKTI' A
#
# COMPACT_ATOMS: atom_id res chain seq x y z
N MET A 1 -19.69 6.99 -6.60
CA MET A 1 -19.13 5.78 -7.27
C MET A 1 -17.72 5.67 -6.75
N MET A 2 -17.35 4.62 -6.01
CA MET A 2 -16.00 4.48 -5.45
C MET A 2 -15.03 4.24 -6.62
N GLY A 3 -14.35 5.30 -7.08
CA GLY A 3 -13.46 5.34 -8.24
C GLY A 3 -12.04 4.83 -7.96
N GLU A 4 -11.84 4.23 -6.80
CA GLU A 4 -10.54 3.74 -6.33
C GLU A 4 -10.27 2.31 -6.79
N TYR A 5 -8.99 1.90 -6.76
CA TYR A 5 -8.56 0.58 -7.21
C TYR A 5 -8.03 -0.26 -6.06
N ILE A 6 -8.55 -1.48 -5.90
CA ILE A 6 -8.01 -2.44 -4.92
C ILE A 6 -7.05 -3.40 -5.63
N ILE A 7 -5.87 -3.59 -5.05
CA ILE A 7 -4.83 -4.48 -5.57
C ILE A 7 -4.92 -5.83 -4.88
N TYR A 8 -5.10 -6.88 -5.68
CA TYR A 8 -5.11 -8.27 -5.24
C TYR A 8 -3.86 -9.02 -5.71
N TYR A 9 -3.33 -9.86 -4.84
CA TYR A 9 -2.32 -10.85 -5.20
C TYR A 9 -2.72 -12.20 -4.61
N ARG A 10 -2.85 -13.21 -5.48
CA ARG A 10 -3.27 -14.58 -5.09
C ARG A 10 -4.54 -14.60 -4.23
N GLY A 11 -5.55 -13.82 -4.62
CA GLY A 11 -6.84 -13.73 -3.93
C GLY A 11 -6.82 -12.95 -2.61
N LYS A 12 -5.69 -12.32 -2.23
CA LYS A 12 -5.60 -11.48 -1.03
C LYS A 12 -5.44 -10.01 -1.41
N ILE A 13 -6.15 -9.13 -0.70
CA ILE A 13 -5.92 -7.68 -0.80
C ILE A 13 -4.54 -7.36 -0.24
N VAL A 14 -3.71 -6.68 -1.02
CA VAL A 14 -2.36 -6.28 -0.63
C VAL A 14 -2.21 -4.76 -0.49
N GLY A 15 -3.09 -4.01 -1.14
CA GLY A 15 -3.11 -2.56 -1.13
C GLY A 15 -4.19 -2.01 -2.03
N GLY A 16 -4.05 -0.75 -2.43
CA GLY A 16 -4.90 -0.09 -3.40
C GLY A 16 -4.34 1.27 -3.82
N ILE A 17 -4.97 1.85 -4.83
CA ILE A 17 -4.74 3.22 -5.27
C ILE A 17 -5.93 4.04 -4.79
N TYR A 18 -5.66 5.04 -3.96
CA TYR A 18 -6.64 5.89 -3.30
C TYR A 18 -6.25 7.36 -3.46
N ASP A 19 -7.05 8.17 -4.15
CA ASP A 19 -6.74 9.58 -4.43
C ASP A 19 -5.33 9.77 -5.04
N ASP A 20 -5.01 9.00 -6.08
CA ASP A 20 -3.67 8.94 -6.73
C ASP A 20 -2.52 8.48 -5.82
N ARG A 21 -2.80 7.92 -4.64
CA ARG A 21 -1.80 7.39 -3.70
C ARG A 21 -1.78 5.88 -3.72
N LEU A 22 -0.59 5.29 -3.83
CA LEU A 22 -0.41 3.86 -3.59
C LEU A 22 -0.31 3.58 -2.09
N LEU A 23 -1.30 2.87 -1.55
CA LEU A 23 -1.33 2.42 -0.17
C LEU A 23 -1.21 0.89 -0.10
N VAL A 24 -0.34 0.39 0.78
CA VAL A 24 -0.16 -1.06 1.01
C VAL A 24 -0.44 -1.44 2.45
N LYS A 25 -0.87 -2.68 2.68
CA LYS A 25 -1.15 -3.16 4.04
C LYS A 25 0.10 -3.07 4.93
N LYS A 26 -0.13 -2.76 6.20
CA LYS A 26 0.85 -2.84 7.30
C LYS A 26 1.20 -4.30 7.61
N THR A 27 2.01 -4.93 6.77
CA THR A 27 2.62 -6.24 7.05
C THR A 27 3.97 -6.05 7.74
N LYS A 28 4.47 -7.08 8.43
CA LYS A 28 5.80 -7.05 9.05
C LYS A 28 6.89 -6.72 8.02
N SER A 29 6.87 -7.39 6.87
CA SER A 29 7.82 -7.15 5.78
C SER A 29 7.74 -5.74 5.22
N ALA A 30 6.53 -5.17 5.11
CA ALA A 30 6.33 -3.80 4.65
C ALA A 30 6.94 -2.77 5.61
N LEU A 31 6.76 -2.98 6.91
CA LEU A 31 7.33 -2.13 7.96
C LEU A 31 8.85 -2.23 8.01
N GLU A 32 9.43 -3.42 7.80
CA GLU A 32 10.89 -3.60 7.71
C GLU A 32 11.48 -2.92 6.46
N LEU A 33 10.76 -2.98 5.33
CA LEU A 33 11.19 -2.37 4.07
C LEU A 33 11.04 -0.84 4.08
N MET A 34 10.05 -0.33 4.81
CA MET A 34 9.69 1.09 4.88
C MET A 34 9.46 1.53 6.34
N PRO A 35 10.50 1.52 7.19
CA PRO A 35 10.35 1.79 8.62
C PRO A 35 9.89 3.23 8.93
N ALA A 36 10.12 4.15 7.99
CA ALA A 36 9.72 5.55 8.09
C ALA A 36 8.52 5.90 7.19
N ALA A 37 7.80 4.90 6.65
CA ALA A 37 6.64 5.18 5.82
C ALA A 37 5.55 5.90 6.63
N ILE A 38 4.97 6.92 6.00
CA ILE A 38 3.79 7.58 6.51
C ILE A 38 2.64 6.59 6.47
N CYS A 39 1.85 6.60 7.54
CA CYS A 39 0.64 5.82 7.62
C CYS A 39 -0.56 6.70 7.31
N ASP A 40 -1.49 6.18 6.51
CA ASP A 40 -2.62 6.94 6.02
C ASP A 40 -3.85 6.03 5.86
N PHE A 41 -5.03 6.64 5.81
CA PHE A 41 -6.29 5.95 5.62
C PHE A 41 -6.69 5.96 4.14
N PRO A 42 -7.02 4.78 3.57
CA PRO A 42 -7.57 4.69 2.22
C PRO A 42 -8.85 5.50 2.00
N TYR A 43 -9.70 5.53 3.03
CA TYR A 43 -10.95 6.29 3.10
C TYR A 43 -11.41 6.31 4.57
N GLU A 44 -12.42 7.12 4.87
CA GLU A 44 -12.95 7.25 6.22
C GLU A 44 -13.45 5.91 6.80
N GLY A 45 -12.99 5.57 8.00
CA GLY A 45 -13.35 4.31 8.67
C GLY A 45 -12.58 3.07 8.19
N ALA A 46 -11.66 3.22 7.23
CA ALA A 46 -10.77 2.13 6.81
C ALA A 46 -9.70 1.81 7.87
N LYS A 47 -9.02 0.68 7.68
CA LYS A 47 -7.77 0.42 8.42
C LYS A 47 -6.63 1.19 7.79
N GLU A 48 -5.77 1.72 8.64
CA GLU A 48 -4.57 2.45 8.24
C GLU A 48 -3.63 1.55 7.42
N MET A 49 -3.06 2.14 6.37
CA MET A 49 -2.14 1.51 5.42
C MET A 49 -0.85 2.34 5.32
N LEU A 50 0.19 1.78 4.71
CA LEU A 50 1.46 2.47 4.47
C LEU A 50 1.42 3.18 3.12
N LEU A 51 1.76 4.47 3.11
CA LEU A 51 1.98 5.22 1.89
C LEU A 51 3.31 4.81 1.24
N VAL A 52 3.25 4.53 -0.05
CA VAL A 52 4.43 4.16 -0.84
C VAL A 52 4.93 5.39 -1.59
N ASP A 53 6.03 5.99 -1.11
CA ASP A 53 6.59 7.19 -1.74
C ASP A 53 7.43 6.86 -3.00
N LYS A 54 8.06 5.67 -3.04
CA LYS A 54 9.01 5.27 -4.10
C LYS A 54 8.32 4.52 -5.25
N ILE A 55 7.23 5.06 -5.79
CA ILE A 55 6.42 4.40 -6.81
C ILE A 55 7.15 4.18 -8.15
N ASP A 56 8.12 5.03 -8.49
CA ASP A 56 8.87 4.90 -9.76
C ASP A 56 10.03 3.90 -9.67
N ASN A 57 10.33 3.38 -8.47
CA ASN A 57 11.42 2.44 -8.27
C ASN A 57 10.93 0.99 -8.41
N LYS A 58 11.00 0.47 -9.64
CA LYS A 58 10.60 -0.91 -9.97
C LYS A 58 11.30 -1.97 -9.11
N GLU A 59 12.59 -1.82 -8.83
CA GLU A 59 13.34 -2.81 -8.03
C GLU A 59 12.89 -2.79 -6.57
N PHE A 60 12.55 -1.62 -6.05
CA PHE A 60 11.93 -1.49 -4.74
C PHE A 60 10.54 -2.13 -4.69
N LEU A 61 9.68 -1.87 -5.68
CA LEU A 61 8.31 -2.42 -5.71
C LEU A 61 8.25 -3.94 -5.90
N LYS A 62 9.27 -4.55 -6.52
CA LYS A 62 9.40 -6.01 -6.60
C LYS A 62 9.73 -6.66 -5.27
N LYS A 63 10.31 -5.91 -4.31
CA LYS A 63 10.63 -6.47 -2.99
C LYS A 63 9.34 -6.84 -2.28
N LYS A 64 9.40 -7.97 -1.58
CA LYS A 64 8.21 -8.64 -1.09
C LYS A 64 7.64 -7.89 0.12
N THR A 65 6.67 -7.04 -0.14
CA THR A 65 5.87 -6.33 0.88
C THR A 65 4.72 -7.21 1.44
N ILE A 66 4.59 -8.44 0.95
CA ILE A 66 3.44 -9.35 1.14
C ILE A 66 3.83 -10.75 1.64
#